data_AF-A0A3D3EZZ1-F1
#
_entry.id   AF-A0A3D3EZZ1-F1
#
_cell.length_a   1.000
_cell.length_b   1.000
_cell.length_c   1.000
_cell.angle_alpha   90.00
_cell.angle_beta   90.00
_cell.angle_gamma   90.00
#
_symmetry.space_group_name_H-M   'P 1'
#
loop_
_entity.id
_entity.type
_entity.pdbx_description
1 polymer ?
#
loop_
_entity_poly.entity_id
_entity_poly.type
_entity_poly.pdbx_seq_one_letter_code
_entity_poly.pdbx_strand_id
1 'polypeptide(L)' 'TILLDLPAEAGLSRIDNRDLDRLELEDLSFHRKVREQFLFIAKKHPSRYVVIDAQKAPEEINRVIINRIQVLLGDIA' A
#
# COMPACT_ATOMS: atom_id res chain seq x y z
N THR A 1 6.54 -8.96 -0.02
CA THR A 1 6.22 -7.52 -0.13
C THR A 1 4.77 -7.31 0.18
N ILE A 2 4.46 -6.31 1.01
CA ILE A 2 3.08 -5.89 1.31
C ILE A 2 2.84 -4.59 0.55
N LEU A 3 1.82 -4.55 -0.29
CA LEU A 3 1.40 -3.37 -1.03
C LEU A 3 0.09 -2.87 -0.45
N LEU A 4 0.10 -1.68 0.13
CA LEU A 4 -1.09 -0.97 0.61
C LEU A 4 -1.69 -0.21 -0.58
N ASP A 5 -2.74 -0.75 -1.18
CA ASP A 5 -3.42 -0.11 -2.30
C ASP A 5 -4.45 0.91 -1.79
N LEU A 6 -4.32 2.15 -2.26
CA LEU A 6 -5.21 3.24 -1.92
C LEU A 6 -5.46 4.10 -3.17
N PRO A 7 -6.69 4.57 -3.43
CA PRO A 7 -6.92 5.61 -4.44
C PRO A 7 -6.02 6.82 -4.19
N ALA A 8 -5.46 7.38 -5.26
CA ALA A 8 -4.48 8.47 -5.18
C ALA A 8 -5.05 9.69 -4.45
N GLU A 9 -6.31 10.02 -4.71
CA GLU A 9 -7.06 11.11 -4.08
C GLU A 9 -7.15 10.93 -2.57
N ALA A 10 -7.48 9.72 -2.12
CA ALA A 10 -7.58 9.39 -0.70
C ALA A 10 -6.19 9.34 -0.03
N GLY A 11 -5.13 9.03 -0.79
CA GLY A 11 -3.75 9.10 -0.30
C GLY A 11 -3.29 10.53 -0.09
N LEU A 12 -3.49 11.39 -1.09
CA LEU A 12 -3.16 12.82 -1.01
C LEU A 12 -3.94 13.53 0.10
N SER A 13 -5.21 13.20 0.29
CA SER A 13 -6.03 13.79 1.36
C SER A 13 -5.59 13.41 2.78
N ARG A 14 -4.70 12.41 2.94
CA ARG A 14 -4.14 12.00 4.24
C ARG A 14 -2.80 12.69 4.55
N ILE A 15 -2.25 13.46 3.60
CA ILE A 15 -0.99 14.17 3.79
C ILE A 15 -1.30 15.46 4.57
N ASP A 16 -1.35 15.34 5.90
CA ASP A 16 -1.56 16.48 6.78
C ASP A 16 -0.24 17.11 7.24
N ASN A 17 -0.22 18.45 7.26
CA ASN A 17 0.70 19.28 8.06
C ASN A 17 2.20 18.89 7.97
N ARG A 18 2.72 18.71 6.76
CA ARG A 18 4.16 18.62 6.53
C ARG A 18 4.58 19.35 5.27
N ASP A 19 5.85 19.72 5.20
CA ASP A 19 6.46 20.20 3.98
C ASP A 19 6.40 19.09 2.92
N LEU A 20 5.71 19.38 1.81
CA LEU A 20 5.56 18.44 0.70
C LEU A 20 6.89 18.34 -0.05
N ASP A 21 7.32 17.11 -0.31
CA ASP A 21 8.46 16.85 -1.16
C ASP A 21 8.08 16.92 -2.65
N ARG A 22 9.08 16.74 -3.51
CA ARG A 22 8.91 16.87 -4.96
C ARG A 22 7.90 15.87 -5.54
N LEU A 23 7.74 14.68 -4.95
CA LEU A 23 6.81 13.66 -5.44
C LEU A 23 5.38 13.96 -5.00
N GLU A 24 5.20 14.58 -3.84
CA GLU A 24 3.89 14.91 -3.29
C GLU A 24 3.26 16.15 -3.94
N LEU A 25 4.10 16.97 -4.59
CA LEU A 25 3.70 18.11 -5.41
C LEU A 25 3.33 17.74 -6.85
N GLU A 26 3.51 16.48 -7.25
CA GLU A 26 3.12 16.01 -8.58
C GLU A 26 1.59 16.01 -8.75
N ASP A 27 1.15 15.99 -10.01
CA ASP A 27 -0.28 16.00 -10.29
C ASP A 27 -0.97 14.66 -9.93
N LEU A 28 -2.29 14.70 -9.79
CA LEU A 28 -3.08 13.50 -9.49
C LEU A 28 -2.89 12.38 -10.53
N SER A 29 -2.59 12.71 -11.79
CA SER A 29 -2.36 11.73 -12.85
C SER A 29 -1.07 10.95 -12.65
N PHE A 30 -0.03 11.59 -12.13
CA PHE A 30 1.22 10.96 -11.73
C PHE A 30 0.96 9.92 -10.65
N HIS A 31 0.27 10.30 -9.57
CA HIS A 31 -0.04 9.39 -8.47
C HIS A 31 -0.91 8.19 -8.92
N ARG A 32 -1.88 8.43 -9.82
CA ARG A 32 -2.68 7.35 -10.43
C ARG A 32 -1.80 6.38 -11.22
N LYS A 33 -0.89 6.87 -12.07
CA LYS A 33 0.06 6.02 -12.83
C LYS A 33 0.98 5.23 -11.92
N VAL A 34 1.47 5.83 -10.84
CA VAL A 34 2.30 5.14 -9.83
C VAL A 34 1.53 3.98 -9.20
N ARG A 35 0.28 4.22 -8.76
CA ARG A 35 -0.60 3.19 -8.23
C ARG A 35 -0.82 2.05 -9.23
N GLU A 36 -1.20 2.38 -10.47
CA GLU A 36 -1.42 1.41 -11.54
C GLU A 36 -0.20 0.53 -11.78
N GLN A 37 1.00 1.12 -11.77
CA GLN A 37 2.23 0.36 -12.00
C GLN A 37 2.56 -0.58 -10.84
N PHE A 38 2.34 -0.17 -9.59
CA PHE A 38 2.49 -1.07 -8.44
C PHE A 38 1.53 -2.26 -8.51
N LEU A 39 0.26 -2.01 -8.86
CA LEU A 39 -0.75 -3.06 -9.04
C LEU A 39 -0.38 -4.01 -10.19
N PHE A 40 0.12 -3.47 -11.30
CA PHE A 40 0.60 -4.27 -12.43
C PHE A 40 1.74 -5.21 -12.04
N ILE A 41 2.74 -4.69 -11.31
CA ILE A 41 3.88 -5.49 -10.83
C ILE A 41 3.39 -6.57 -9.84
N ALA A 42 2.49 -6.21 -8.91
CA ALA A 42 1.94 -7.17 -7.95
C ALA A 42 1.20 -8.31 -8.66
N LYS A 43 0.41 -8.00 -9.69
CA LYS A 43 -0.30 -8.99 -10.52
C LYS A 43 0.65 -9.93 -11.26
N LYS A 44 1.83 -9.45 -11.68
CA LYS A 44 2.86 -10.29 -12.32
C LYS A 44 3.61 -11.20 -11.36
N HIS A 45 3.64 -10.88 -10.06
CA HIS A 45 4.38 -11.62 -9.05
C HIS A 45 3.52 -11.98 -7.83
N PRO A 46 2.40 -12.71 -8.01
CA PRO A 46 1.42 -12.95 -6.95
C PRO A 46 1.95 -13.76 -5.76
N SER A 47 3.01 -14.57 -5.95
CA SER A 47 3.66 -15.30 -4.84
C SER A 47 4.45 -14.39 -3.90
N ARG A 48 4.90 -13.23 -4.39
CA ARG A 48 5.77 -12.29 -3.68
C ARG A 48 5.03 -11.10 -3.08
N TYR A 49 3.87 -10.76 -3.63
CA TYR A 49 3.08 -9.60 -3.24
C TYR A 49 1.82 -10.00 -2.50
N VAL A 50 1.53 -9.28 -1.43
CA VAL A 50 0.21 -9.26 -0.79
C VAL A 50 -0.34 -7.85 -0.96
N VAL A 51 -1.41 -7.71 -1.72
CA VAL A 51 -2.10 -6.44 -1.93
C VAL A 51 -3.21 -6.32 -0.89
N ILE A 52 -3.21 -5.22 -0.13
CA ILE A 52 -4.18 -4.94 0.93
C ILE A 52 -4.90 -3.63 0.58
N ASP A 53 -6.23 -3.65 0.67
CA ASP A 53 -7.04 -2.44 0.57
C ASP A 53 -6.80 -1.53 1.78
N ALA A 54 -6.17 -0.38 1.53
CA ALA A 54 -5.78 0.59 2.54
C ALA A 54 -6.86 1.65 2.84
N GLN A 55 -8.08 1.46 2.30
CA GLN A 55 -9.27 2.22 2.73
C GLN A 55 -9.87 1.68 4.03
N LYS A 56 -9.52 0.44 4.40
CA LYS A 56 -9.97 -0.19 5.64
C LYS A 56 -9.40 0.51 6.88
N ALA A 57 -10.01 0.22 8.02
CA ALA A 57 -9.51 0.69 9.31
C ALA A 57 -8.06 0.20 9.56
N PRO A 58 -7.19 1.02 10.17
CA PRO A 58 -5.81 0.64 10.48
C PRO A 58 -5.68 -0.68 11.23
N GLU A 59 -6.61 -1.00 12.12
CA GLU A 59 -6.64 -2.23 12.92
C GLU A 59 -6.87 -3.46 12.03
N GLU A 60 -7.74 -3.35 11.02
CA GLU A 60 -7.97 -4.41 10.06
C GLU A 60 -6.74 -4.65 9.18
N ILE A 61 -6.13 -3.58 8.69
CA ILE A 61 -4.90 -3.63 7.89
C ILE A 61 -3.78 -4.28 8.72
N ASN A 62 -3.60 -3.84 9.97
CA ASN A 62 -2.61 -4.38 10.89
C ASN A 62 -2.77 -5.90 11.07
N ARG A 63 -3.99 -6.37 11.34
CA ARG A 63 -4.29 -7.80 11.50
C ARG A 63 -3.90 -8.61 10.26
N VAL A 64 -4.22 -8.12 9.06
CA VAL A 64 -3.85 -8.80 7.80
C VAL A 64 -2.33 -8.87 7.64
N ILE A 65 -1.63 -7.78 7.95
CA ILE A 65 -0.16 -7.71 7.88
C ILE A 65 0.48 -8.70 8.85
N ILE A 66 0.07 -8.70 10.12
CA ILE A 66 0.61 -9.59 11.16
C ILE A 66 0.39 -11.06 10.79
N ASN A 67 -0.83 -11.43 10.39
CA ASN A 67 -1.12 -12.79 9.96
C ASN A 67 -0.23 -13.22 8.79
N ARG A 68 0.02 -12.33 7.82
CA ARG A 68 0.90 -12.63 6.70
C ARG A 68 2.36 -12.83 7.14
N ILE A 69 2.85 -12.00 8.06
CA ILE A 69 4.21 -12.11 8.58
C ILE A 69 4.38 -13.41 9.37
N GLN A 70 3.43 -13.77 10.22
CA GLN A 70 3.45 -15.03 10.98
C GLN A 70 3.59 -16.25 10.07
N VAL A 71 2.78 -16.33 9.00
CA VAL A 71 2.88 -17.41 8.00
C VAL A 71 4.27 -17.49 7.36
N LEU A 72 4.95 -16.34 7.18
CA LEU A 72 6.29 -16.29 6.57
C LEU A 72 7.42 -16.66 7.54
N LEU A 73 7.26 -16.34 8.83
CA LEU A 73 8.22 -16.71 9.87
C LEU A 73 8.12 -18.19 10.26
N GLY A 74 7.01 -18.85 9.90
CA GLY A 74 6.65 -20.15 10.45
C GLY A 74 6.18 -20.01 11.90
N ASP A 75 5.46 -21.00 12.42
CA ASP A 75 5.16 -21.05 13.85
C ASP A 75 6.50 -21.18 14.61
N ILE A 76 7.03 -20.05 15.09
CA ILE A 76 8.10 -20.06 16.07
C ILE A 76 7.41 -20.43 17.39
N ALA A 77 7.36 -21.74 17.64
CA ALA A 77 7.06 -22.30 18.95
C ALA A 77 8.14 -21.92 19.97
#